data_AF-A0A8T4D4Z0-F1
#
_entry.id   AF-A0A8T4D4Z0-F1
#
_cell.length_a   1.000
_cell.length_b   1.000
_cell.length_c   1.000
_cell.angle_alpha   90.00
_cell.angle_beta   90.00
_cell.angle_gamma   90.00
#
_symmetry.space_group_name_H-M   'P 1'
#
loop_
_entity.id
_entity.type
_entity.pdbx_description
1 polymer ?
#
loop_
_entity_poly.entity_id
_entity_poly.type
_entity_poly.pdbx_seq_one_letter_code
_entity_poly.pdbx_strand_id
1 'polypeptide(L)'
;MHRMEAVMHGRTETDRKIWFSMWFLASVATFGAAFFPMFYRLIGSRNNHFRRQADLEKQIAAFLKKQGKEPPTTSEGFCEMNAKAWTAAIILVIPAFAITYLLSRDLLTHEKRQDKFLASAFPEKMFMPQTIPIEKYALITIVTLGVGIVYWLYKIVNMYNAHFKAHREIEKEIVKLMEEKRVGESM
;
A
#
# COMPACT_ATOMS: atom_id res chain seq x y z
N MET A 1 0.73 -0.55 28.68
CA MET A 1 -0.09 0.48 28.02
C MET A 1 0.74 1.43 27.15
N HIS A 2 1.68 2.21 27.70
CA HIS A 2 2.42 3.26 26.97
C HIS A 2 3.17 2.87 25.66
N ARG A 3 3.57 1.60 25.47
CA ARG A 3 4.42 1.19 24.33
C ARG A 3 3.63 0.89 23.04
N MET A 4 2.37 0.47 23.13
CA MET A 4 1.55 0.18 21.93
C MET A 4 0.84 1.45 21.42
N GLU A 5 0.35 2.30 22.32
CA GLU A 5 -0.25 3.59 21.95
C GLU A 5 0.78 4.53 21.30
N ALA A 6 2.02 4.59 21.81
CA ALA A 6 3.09 5.38 21.19
C ALA A 6 3.49 4.84 19.79
N VAL A 7 3.43 3.51 19.60
CA VAL A 7 3.66 2.88 18.28
C VAL A 7 2.51 3.20 17.32
N MET A 8 1.26 3.26 17.79
CA MET A 8 0.09 3.61 16.99
C MET A 8 0.07 5.11 16.62
N HIS A 9 0.40 6.01 17.54
CA HIS A 9 0.39 7.45 17.27
C HIS A 9 1.49 7.87 16.29
N GLY A 10 2.71 7.33 16.40
CA GLY A 10 3.78 7.56 15.42
C GLY A 10 3.51 6.97 14.02
N ARG A 11 2.60 5.98 13.91
CA ARG A 11 2.24 5.30 12.65
C ARG A 11 1.24 6.06 11.78
N THR A 12 0.50 7.02 12.33
CA THR A 12 -0.58 7.74 11.62
C THR A 12 -0.11 8.85 10.69
N GLU A 13 1.08 9.41 10.90
CA GLU A 13 1.55 10.62 10.20
C GLU A 13 2.05 10.41 8.77
N THR A 14 2.37 9.18 8.35
CA THR A 14 3.20 8.98 7.14
C THR A 14 2.45 8.72 5.83
N ASP A 15 1.16 8.36 5.83
CA ASP A 15 0.37 8.25 4.58
C ASP A 15 -0.42 9.52 4.32
N ARG A 16 0.29 10.53 3.82
CA ARG A 16 -0.37 11.73 3.32
C ARG A 16 -1.07 11.39 2.00
N LYS A 17 -2.39 11.56 1.96
CA LYS A 17 -3.22 11.37 0.76
C LYS A 17 -2.62 12.14 -0.42
N ILE A 18 -2.39 11.45 -1.54
CA ILE A 18 -1.88 12.08 -2.76
C ILE A 18 -3.07 12.56 -3.60
N TRP A 19 -3.15 13.86 -3.85
CA TRP A 19 -4.22 14.47 -4.64
C TRP A 19 -3.80 14.56 -6.10
N PHE A 20 -4.17 13.55 -6.89
CA PHE A 20 -3.75 13.46 -8.30
C PHE A 20 -4.00 14.75 -9.08
N SER A 21 -5.21 15.32 -9.00
CA SER A 21 -5.58 16.51 -9.78
C SER A 21 -4.69 17.72 -9.49
N MET A 22 -4.30 17.91 -8.22
CA MET A 22 -3.38 18.98 -7.82
C MET A 22 -2.00 18.78 -8.46
N TRP A 23 -1.44 17.57 -8.37
CA TRP A 23 -0.15 17.24 -8.98
C TRP A 23 -0.17 17.34 -10.50
N PHE A 24 -1.26 16.91 -11.12
CA PHE A 24 -1.46 17.01 -12.56
C PHE A 24 -1.49 18.47 -13.03
N LEU A 25 -2.31 19.32 -12.40
CA LEU A 25 -2.38 20.75 -12.73
C LEU A 25 -1.05 21.46 -12.49
N ALA A 26 -0.38 21.17 -11.37
CA ALA A 26 0.96 21.69 -11.10
C ALA A 26 1.97 21.23 -12.15
N SER A 27 1.85 20.00 -12.64
CA SER A 27 2.73 19.45 -13.69
C SER A 27 2.53 20.17 -15.01
N VAL A 28 1.27 20.45 -15.40
CA VAL A 28 0.98 21.28 -16.59
C VAL A 28 1.62 22.66 -16.45
N ALA A 29 1.45 23.32 -15.29
CA ALA A 29 2.03 24.65 -15.04
C ALA A 29 3.56 24.66 -14.99
N THR A 30 4.19 23.53 -14.65
CA THR A 30 5.65 23.40 -14.48
C THR A 30 6.30 22.55 -15.57
N PHE A 31 5.61 22.34 -16.71
CA PHE A 31 6.10 21.54 -17.84
C PHE A 31 6.64 20.16 -17.44
N GLY A 32 5.91 19.45 -16.57
CA GLY A 32 6.27 18.10 -16.13
C GLY A 32 7.00 18.02 -14.79
N ALA A 33 7.58 19.13 -14.29
CA ALA A 33 8.45 19.08 -13.11
C ALA A 33 7.73 18.56 -11.85
N ALA A 34 6.44 18.88 -11.68
CA ALA A 34 5.67 18.39 -10.53
C ALA A 34 5.41 16.87 -10.54
N PHE A 35 5.63 16.15 -11.66
CA PHE A 35 5.55 14.69 -11.65
C PHE A 35 6.68 14.04 -10.83
N PHE A 36 7.87 14.64 -10.78
CA PHE A 36 8.99 14.10 -9.99
C PHE A 36 8.64 13.92 -8.50
N PRO A 37 8.25 14.97 -7.75
CA PRO A 37 7.85 14.81 -6.35
C PRO A 37 6.60 13.94 -6.17
N MET A 38 5.71 13.85 -7.16
CA MET A 38 4.55 12.96 -7.12
C MET A 38 4.96 11.48 -7.18
N PHE A 39 5.78 11.09 -8.16
CA PHE A 39 6.29 9.72 -8.28
C PHE A 39 7.15 9.33 -7.08
N TYR A 40 7.99 10.25 -6.59
CA TYR A 40 8.77 10.04 -5.36
C TYR A 40 7.87 9.70 -4.18
N ARG A 41 6.79 10.47 -3.99
CA ARG A 41 5.81 10.21 -2.92
C ARG A 41 5.07 8.90 -3.10
N LEU A 42 4.67 8.54 -4.31
CA LEU A 42 3.97 7.28 -4.58
C LEU A 42 4.83 6.07 -4.24
N ILE A 43 6.08 6.06 -4.72
CA ILE A 43 7.02 4.96 -4.48
C ILE A 43 7.37 4.89 -2.99
N GLY A 44 7.66 6.03 -2.37
CA GLY A 44 7.98 6.12 -0.95
C GLY A 44 6.82 5.64 -0.07
N SER A 45 5.59 6.04 -0.40
CA SER A 45 4.39 5.61 0.33
C SER A 45 4.15 4.10 0.18
N ARG A 46 4.31 3.54 -1.02
CA ARG A 46 4.25 2.09 -1.25
C ARG A 46 5.30 1.35 -0.41
N ASN A 47 6.55 1.80 -0.38
CA ASN A 47 7.60 1.16 0.42
C ASN A 47 7.32 1.23 1.92
N ASN A 48 6.94 2.41 2.42
CA ASN A 48 6.58 2.61 3.82
C ASN A 48 5.39 1.73 4.23
N HIS A 49 4.37 1.63 3.37
CA HIS A 49 3.21 0.78 3.61
C HIS A 49 3.61 -0.69 3.74
N PHE A 50 4.43 -1.19 2.81
CA PHE A 50 4.82 -2.60 2.81
C PHE A 50 5.72 -2.94 4.01
N ARG A 51 6.59 -2.01 4.46
CA ARG A 51 7.35 -2.18 5.71
C ARG A 51 6.43 -2.35 6.92
N ARG A 52 5.47 -1.44 7.07
CA ARG A 52 4.51 -1.48 8.19
C ARG A 52 3.66 -2.74 8.15
N GLN A 53 3.24 -3.18 6.96
CA GLN A 53 2.51 -4.43 6.81
C GLN A 53 3.33 -5.62 7.31
N ALA A 54 4.59 -5.73 6.88
CA ALA A 54 5.46 -6.83 7.30
C ALA A 54 5.65 -6.83 8.83
N ASP A 55 5.74 -5.66 9.45
CA ASP A 55 5.82 -5.54 10.90
C ASP A 55 4.51 -5.93 11.61
N LEU A 56 3.35 -5.60 11.03
CA LEU A 56 2.04 -6.00 11.54
C LEU A 56 1.85 -7.52 11.44
N GLU A 57 2.15 -8.12 10.29
CA GLU A 57 2.06 -9.58 10.08
C GLU A 57 2.95 -10.33 11.08
N LYS A 58 4.17 -9.84 11.34
CA LYS A 58 5.06 -10.40 12.38
C LYS A 58 4.46 -10.32 13.78
N GLN A 59 3.83 -9.20 14.14
CA GLN A 59 3.18 -9.03 15.44
C GLN A 59 1.97 -9.97 15.60
N ILE A 60 1.14 -10.11 14.55
CA ILE A 60 0.01 -11.04 14.53
C ILE A 60 0.50 -12.49 14.65
N ALA A 61 1.50 -12.89 13.86
CA ALA A 61 2.08 -14.24 13.92
C ALA A 61 2.66 -14.55 15.31
N ALA A 62 3.37 -13.62 15.92
CA ALA A 62 3.91 -13.78 17.27
C ALA A 62 2.79 -13.88 18.32
N PHE A 63 1.70 -13.14 18.16
CA PHE A 63 0.54 -13.22 19.03
C PHE A 63 -0.17 -14.58 18.91
N LEU A 64 -0.45 -15.05 17.69
CA LEU A 64 -1.07 -16.35 17.45
C LEU A 64 -0.22 -17.51 18.00
N LYS A 65 1.09 -17.44 17.82
CA LYS A 65 2.03 -18.43 18.39
C LYS A 65 1.96 -18.48 19.91
N LYS A 66 1.81 -17.33 20.58
CA LYS A 66 1.64 -17.29 22.05
C LYS A 66 0.31 -17.91 22.51
N GLN A 67 -0.73 -17.86 21.67
CA GLN A 67 -2.00 -18.53 21.90
C GLN A 67 -1.99 -20.01 21.51
N GLY A 68 -0.83 -20.59 21.18
CA GLY A 68 -0.71 -21.99 20.75
C GLY A 68 -1.28 -22.28 19.35
N LYS A 69 -1.57 -21.24 18.56
CA LYS A 69 -2.04 -21.39 17.18
C LYS A 69 -0.88 -21.38 16.19
N GLU A 70 -0.98 -22.16 15.13
CA GLU A 70 -0.04 -22.08 14.02
C GLU A 70 -0.20 -20.72 13.30
N PRO A 71 0.88 -19.91 13.20
CA PRO A 71 0.79 -18.63 12.52
C PRO A 71 0.70 -18.84 10.99
N PRO A 72 -0.09 -18.01 10.28
CA PRO A 72 -0.06 -18.00 8.83
C PRO A 72 1.33 -17.69 8.30
N THR A 73 1.65 -18.19 7.10
CA THR A 73 2.88 -17.83 6.41
C THR A 73 2.94 -16.32 6.21
N THR A 74 3.93 -15.67 6.82
CA THR A 74 4.18 -14.24 6.60
C THR A 74 4.58 -13.99 5.15
N SER A 75 4.17 -12.87 4.58
CA SER A 75 4.54 -12.54 3.21
C SER A 75 6.06 -12.51 3.02
N GLU A 76 6.57 -13.26 2.04
CA GLU A 76 7.97 -13.17 1.64
C GLU A 76 8.30 -11.75 1.16
N GLY A 77 9.49 -11.28 1.54
CA GLY A 77 9.92 -9.89 1.45
C GLY A 77 9.61 -9.23 0.11
N PHE A 78 9.14 -7.99 0.18
CA PHE A 78 9.03 -7.16 -1.01
C PHE A 78 10.40 -6.55 -1.33
N CYS A 79 10.71 -6.43 -2.63
CA CYS A 79 11.86 -5.64 -3.04
C CYS A 79 11.50 -4.15 -2.88
N GLU A 80 12.28 -3.42 -2.08
CA GLU A 80 12.13 -1.97 -1.97
C GLU A 80 12.57 -1.29 -3.26
N MET A 81 11.68 -0.49 -3.83
CA MET A 81 12.04 0.36 -4.97
C MET A 81 12.91 1.53 -4.48
N ASN A 82 14.07 1.75 -5.10
CA ASN A 82 14.85 2.97 -4.84
C ASN A 82 14.08 4.19 -5.35
N ALA A 83 13.36 4.88 -4.46
CA ALA A 83 12.47 5.97 -4.82
C ALA A 83 13.18 7.11 -5.54
N LYS A 84 14.43 7.43 -5.16
CA LYS A 84 15.22 8.48 -5.82
C LYS A 84 15.59 8.09 -7.24
N ALA A 85 16.12 6.88 -7.43
CA ALA A 85 16.54 6.39 -8.75
C ALA A 85 15.35 6.27 -9.71
N TRP A 86 14.26 5.64 -9.27
CA TRP A 86 13.05 5.50 -10.09
C TRP A 86 12.42 6.86 -10.42
N THR A 87 12.39 7.79 -9.47
CA THR A 87 11.89 9.14 -9.74
C THR A 87 12.77 9.88 -10.75
N ALA A 88 14.09 9.81 -10.62
CA ALA A 88 14.99 10.44 -11.59
C ALA A 88 14.81 9.84 -12.99
N ALA A 89 14.58 8.53 -13.09
CA ALA A 89 14.41 7.82 -14.34
C ALA A 89 13.18 8.25 -15.15
N ILE A 90 12.16 8.89 -14.54
CA ILE A 90 10.94 9.31 -15.27
C ILE A 90 11.23 10.32 -16.39
N ILE A 91 12.40 10.98 -16.37
CA ILE A 91 12.85 11.86 -17.46
C ILE A 91 12.89 11.14 -18.82
N LEU A 92 13.12 9.82 -18.81
CA LEU A 92 13.17 9.00 -20.01
C LEU A 92 11.78 8.55 -20.50
N VAL A 93 10.70 8.97 -19.83
CA VAL A 93 9.28 8.66 -20.12
C VAL A 93 8.94 7.16 -19.99
N ILE A 94 9.70 6.25 -20.61
CA ILE A 94 9.59 4.79 -20.50
C ILE A 94 9.52 4.34 -19.03
N PRO A 95 10.40 4.81 -18.12
CA PRO A 95 10.34 4.41 -16.71
C PRO A 95 9.07 4.85 -16.00
N ALA A 96 8.39 5.92 -16.43
CA ALA A 96 7.11 6.32 -15.85
C ALA A 96 6.02 5.26 -16.07
N PHE A 97 5.98 4.65 -17.27
CA PHE A 97 5.08 3.53 -17.55
C PHE A 97 5.45 2.29 -16.72
N ALA A 98 6.74 1.97 -16.63
CA ALA A 98 7.21 0.84 -15.84
C ALA A 98 6.84 1.00 -14.36
N ILE A 99 7.06 2.17 -13.77
CA ILE A 99 6.67 2.46 -12.38
C ILE A 99 5.16 2.33 -12.21
N THR A 100 4.36 2.89 -13.12
CA THR A 100 2.89 2.82 -13.03
C THR A 100 2.40 1.38 -13.07
N TYR A 101 2.98 0.56 -13.94
CA TYR A 101 2.71 -0.87 -14.02
C TYR A 101 3.12 -1.63 -12.75
N LEU A 102 4.36 -1.41 -12.28
CA LEU A 102 4.89 -2.04 -11.06
C LEU A 102 4.05 -1.69 -9.84
N LEU A 103 3.72 -0.41 -9.64
CA LEU A 103 2.86 0.05 -8.54
C LEU A 103 1.46 -0.60 -8.62
N SER A 104 0.90 -0.77 -9.81
CA SER A 104 -0.39 -1.43 -10.01
C SER A 104 -0.33 -2.92 -9.67
N ARG A 105 0.70 -3.61 -10.16
CA ARG A 105 0.91 -5.04 -9.87
C ARG A 105 1.19 -5.30 -8.40
N ASP A 106 2.00 -4.45 -7.78
CA ASP A 106 2.35 -4.55 -6.38
C ASP A 106 1.12 -4.43 -5.50
N LEU A 107 0.23 -3.44 -5.77
CA LEU A 107 -1.00 -3.27 -5.01
C LEU A 107 -1.90 -4.50 -5.10
N LEU A 108 -2.14 -5.03 -6.31
CA LEU A 108 -2.95 -6.23 -6.51
C LEU A 108 -2.37 -7.46 -5.79
N THR A 109 -1.06 -7.65 -5.92
CA THR A 109 -0.37 -8.80 -5.34
C THR A 109 -0.41 -8.72 -3.81
N HIS A 110 -0.21 -7.51 -3.29
CA HIS A 110 -0.27 -7.22 -1.87
C HIS A 110 -1.67 -7.44 -1.28
N GLU A 111 -2.73 -6.90 -1.89
CA GLU A 111 -4.10 -7.09 -1.37
C GLU A 111 -4.51 -8.57 -1.35
N LYS A 112 -4.14 -9.35 -2.38
CA LYS A 112 -4.38 -10.80 -2.40
C LYS A 112 -3.61 -11.55 -1.30
N ARG A 113 -2.37 -11.14 -1.02
CA ARG A 113 -1.57 -11.74 0.06
C ARG A 113 -2.13 -11.37 1.43
N GLN A 114 -2.51 -10.10 1.61
CA GLN A 114 -3.11 -9.60 2.83
C GLN A 114 -4.43 -10.31 3.13
N ASP A 115 -5.31 -10.46 2.15
CA ASP A 115 -6.58 -11.18 2.28
C ASP A 115 -6.35 -12.63 2.75
N LYS A 116 -5.45 -13.38 2.08
CA LYS A 116 -5.09 -14.74 2.49
C LYS A 116 -4.52 -14.81 3.91
N PHE A 117 -3.63 -13.88 4.27
CA PHE A 117 -3.01 -13.83 5.59
C PHE A 117 -4.08 -13.58 6.67
N LEU A 118 -4.94 -12.58 6.44
CA LEU A 118 -5.96 -12.20 7.41
C LEU A 118 -7.11 -13.20 7.50
N ALA A 119 -7.53 -13.83 6.41
CA ALA A 119 -8.52 -14.91 6.44
C ALA A 119 -8.01 -16.12 7.25
N SER A 120 -6.71 -16.39 7.19
CA SER A 120 -6.06 -17.44 8.01
C SER A 120 -5.95 -17.05 9.48
N ALA A 121 -5.60 -15.78 9.77
CA ALA A 121 -5.43 -15.28 11.14
C ALA A 121 -6.76 -15.01 11.87
N PHE A 122 -7.75 -14.52 11.13
CA PHE A 122 -9.03 -13.99 11.61
C PHE A 122 -10.15 -14.38 10.64
N PRO A 123 -10.61 -15.66 10.64
CA PRO A 123 -11.57 -16.18 9.66
C PRO A 123 -12.93 -15.48 9.68
N GLU A 124 -13.26 -14.79 10.77
CA GLU A 124 -14.51 -14.03 10.92
C GLU A 124 -14.50 -12.70 10.14
N LYS A 125 -13.36 -12.30 9.55
CA LYS A 125 -13.21 -11.04 8.80
C LYS A 125 -12.95 -11.34 7.32
N MET A 126 -13.82 -10.82 6.46
CA MET A 126 -13.64 -10.86 5.01
C MET A 126 -13.02 -9.55 4.50
N PHE A 127 -11.94 -9.65 3.73
CA PHE A 127 -11.34 -8.54 3.01
C PHE A 127 -11.67 -8.66 1.53
N MET A 128 -12.22 -7.60 0.93
CA MET A 128 -12.45 -7.58 -0.51
C MET A 128 -11.27 -6.91 -1.20
N PRO A 129 -10.37 -7.68 -1.86
CA PRO A 129 -9.27 -7.09 -2.61
C PRO A 129 -9.81 -6.23 -3.76
N GLN A 130 -9.14 -5.12 -4.05
CA GLN A 130 -9.51 -4.29 -5.18
C GLN A 130 -9.13 -5.00 -6.48
N THR A 131 -9.88 -4.72 -7.53
CA THR A 131 -9.58 -5.21 -8.88
C THR A 131 -9.09 -4.06 -9.74
N ILE A 132 -7.92 -4.25 -10.35
CA ILE A 132 -7.29 -3.30 -11.27
C ILE A 132 -7.19 -4.02 -12.61
N PRO A 133 -7.90 -3.58 -13.66
CA PRO A 133 -7.74 -4.12 -14.99
C PRO A 133 -6.45 -3.57 -15.62
N ILE A 134 -5.29 -3.97 -15.07
CA ILE A 134 -3.95 -3.47 -15.45
C ILE A 134 -3.72 -3.61 -16.96
N GLU A 135 -4.09 -4.76 -17.52
CA GLU A 135 -3.96 -5.04 -18.95
C GLU A 135 -4.74 -4.05 -19.81
N LYS A 136 -5.96 -3.67 -19.40
CA LYS A 136 -6.76 -2.67 -20.12
C LYS A 136 -6.12 -1.30 -20.06
N TYR A 137 -5.59 -0.89 -18.90
CA TYR A 137 -4.93 0.40 -18.77
C TYR A 137 -3.61 0.46 -19.56
N ALA A 138 -2.83 -0.63 -19.55
CA ALA A 138 -1.63 -0.74 -20.36
C ALA A 138 -1.97 -0.66 -21.87
N LEU A 139 -2.98 -1.40 -22.32
CA LEU A 139 -3.44 -1.39 -23.71
C LEU A 139 -3.90 0.01 -24.14
N ILE A 140 -4.75 0.67 -23.35
CA ILE A 140 -5.21 2.04 -23.64
C ILE A 140 -4.01 2.97 -23.74
N THR A 141 -3.05 2.85 -22.82
CA THR A 141 -1.86 3.68 -22.81
C THR A 141 -1.01 3.49 -24.07
N ILE A 142 -0.85 2.26 -24.55
CA ILE A 142 -0.14 1.97 -25.80
C ILE A 142 -0.89 2.53 -27.02
N VAL A 143 -2.20 2.23 -27.13
CA VAL A 143 -3.05 2.67 -28.25
C VAL A 143 -3.13 4.19 -28.35
N THR A 144 -3.06 4.88 -27.23
CA THR A 144 -3.10 6.35 -27.15
C THR A 144 -1.70 6.99 -27.16
N LEU A 145 -0.65 6.24 -27.52
CA LEU A 145 0.74 6.71 -27.58
C LEU A 145 1.20 7.41 -26.29
N GLY A 146 0.76 6.89 -25.15
CA GLY A 146 1.15 7.35 -23.82
C GLY A 146 0.10 8.21 -23.11
N VAL A 147 -0.90 8.79 -23.79
CA VAL A 147 -1.90 9.68 -23.16
C VAL A 147 -2.70 8.96 -22.06
N GLY A 148 -3.00 7.67 -22.25
CA GLY A 148 -3.71 6.82 -21.29
C GLY A 148 -3.03 6.70 -19.92
N ILE A 149 -1.73 7.01 -19.82
CA ILE A 149 -1.00 6.97 -18.54
C ILE A 149 -1.57 7.94 -17.52
N VAL A 150 -2.12 9.08 -17.96
CA VAL A 150 -2.69 10.09 -17.06
C VAL A 150 -3.88 9.52 -16.30
N TYR A 151 -4.79 8.84 -17.02
CA TYR A 151 -5.94 8.17 -16.41
C TYR A 151 -5.50 7.00 -15.53
N TRP A 152 -4.51 6.23 -15.96
CA TRP A 152 -3.97 5.13 -15.16
C TRP A 152 -3.35 5.64 -13.86
N LEU A 153 -2.56 6.72 -13.90
CA LEU A 153 -1.99 7.37 -12.72
C LEU A 153 -3.08 7.89 -11.78
N TYR A 154 -4.14 8.51 -12.31
CA TYR A 154 -5.31 8.89 -11.54
C TYR A 154 -5.91 7.68 -10.80
N LYS A 155 -6.13 6.57 -11.52
CA LYS A 155 -6.71 5.36 -10.92
C LYS A 155 -5.81 4.79 -9.84
N ILE A 156 -4.52 4.61 -10.10
CA ILE A 156 -3.63 3.96 -9.13
C ILE A 156 -3.45 4.82 -7.87
N VAL A 157 -3.33 6.14 -7.99
CA VAL A 157 -3.26 7.06 -6.84
C VAL A 157 -4.50 6.94 -5.96
N ASN A 158 -5.69 6.94 -6.57
CA ASN A 158 -6.93 6.82 -5.80
C ASN A 158 -7.09 5.45 -5.14
N MET A 159 -6.64 4.39 -5.80
CA MET A 159 -6.70 3.03 -5.26
C MET A 159 -5.74 2.83 -4.09
N TYR A 160 -4.51 3.35 -4.18
CA TYR A 160 -3.60 3.39 -3.01
C TYR A 160 -4.19 4.20 -1.86
N ASN A 161 -4.75 5.38 -2.13
CA ASN A 161 -5.40 6.18 -1.09
C ASN A 161 -6.57 5.43 -0.42
N ALA A 162 -7.39 4.74 -1.21
CA ALA A 162 -8.50 3.92 -0.70
C ALA A 162 -8.00 2.72 0.10
N HIS A 163 -6.95 2.04 -0.41
CA HIS A 163 -6.29 0.93 0.28
C HIS A 163 -5.75 1.34 1.63
N PHE A 164 -4.96 2.41 1.70
CA PHE A 164 -4.40 2.88 2.97
C PHE A 164 -5.48 3.27 3.96
N LYS A 165 -6.58 3.88 3.49
CA LYS A 165 -7.72 4.21 4.35
C LYS A 165 -8.36 2.93 4.91
N ALA A 166 -8.67 1.96 4.06
CA ALA A 166 -9.24 0.68 4.49
C ALA A 166 -8.28 -0.02 5.47
N HIS A 167 -7.01 -0.13 5.10
CA HIS A 167 -5.97 -0.78 5.91
C HIS A 167 -5.85 -0.19 7.32
N ARG A 168 -5.95 1.13 7.47
CA ARG A 168 -5.91 1.79 8.79
C ARG A 168 -7.08 1.37 9.69
N GLU A 169 -8.28 1.20 9.14
CA GLU A 169 -9.41 0.73 9.95
C GLU A 169 -9.23 -0.73 10.36
N ILE A 170 -8.67 -1.55 9.47
CA ILE A 170 -8.36 -2.96 9.74
C ILE A 170 -7.31 -3.10 10.85
N GLU A 171 -6.24 -2.31 10.78
CA GLU A 171 -5.19 -2.32 11.81
C GLU A 171 -5.77 -1.98 13.20
N LYS A 172 -6.65 -0.98 13.29
CA LYS A 172 -7.34 -0.64 14.56
C LYS A 172 -8.18 -1.81 15.08
N GLU A 173 -8.94 -2.46 14.21
CA GLU A 173 -9.77 -3.61 14.60
C GLU A 173 -8.91 -4.79 15.09
N ILE A 174 -7.82 -5.11 14.39
CA ILE A 174 -6.91 -6.18 14.78
C ILE A 174 -6.26 -5.89 16.13
N VAL A 175 -5.79 -4.65 16.34
CA VAL A 175 -5.18 -4.25 17.61
C VAL A 175 -6.19 -4.37 18.75
N LYS A 176 -7.43 -3.89 18.54
CA LYS A 176 -8.51 -4.02 19.53
C LYS A 176 -8.80 -5.49 19.87
N LEU A 177 -8.91 -6.36 18.87
CA LEU A 177 -9.14 -7.80 19.08
C LEU A 177 -7.99 -8.48 19.85
N MET A 178 -6.74 -8.09 19.56
CA MET A 178 -5.57 -8.61 20.26
C MET A 178 -5.52 -8.13 21.72
N GLU A 179 -5.96 -6.90 22.01
CA GLU A 179 -6.04 -6.36 23.36
C GLU A 179 -7.16 -7.02 24.19
N GLU A 180 -8.36 -7.18 23.62
CA GLU A 180 -9.50 -7.84 24.29
C GLU A 180 -9.15 -9.27 24.70
N LYS A 181 -8.55 -10.06 23.79
CA LYS A 181 -8.13 -11.43 24.09
C LYS A 181 -7.04 -11.50 25.16
N ARG A 182 -6.12 -10.54 25.16
CA ARG A 182 -5.05 -10.48 26.17
C ARG A 182 -5.59 -10.18 27.57
N VAL A 183 -6.61 -9.33 27.69
CA VAL A 183 -7.25 -9.01 28.98
C VAL A 183 -8.03 -10.22 29.50
N GLY A 184 -8.76 -10.93 28.63
CA GLY A 184 -9.51 -12.12 29.00
C GLY A 184 -8.66 -13.31 29.47
N GLU A 185 -7.40 -13.43 29.03
CA GLU A 185 -6.44 -14.45 29.51
C GLU A 185 -5.75 -14.06 30.84
N SER A 186 -5.86 -12.80 31.27
CA SER A 186 -5.21 -12.28 32.49
C SER A 186 -6.13 -12.19 33.72
N MET A 187 -7.42 -12.53 33.55
CA MET A 187 -8.42 -12.71 34.61
C MET A 187 -8.63 -14.20 34.88
#